data_AF-A0A1Q3D783-F1
#
_entry.id   AF-A0A1Q3D783-F1
#
_cell.length_a   1.000
_cell.length_b   1.000
_cell.length_c   1.000
_cell.angle_alpha   90.00
_cell.angle_beta   90.00
_cell.angle_gamma   90.00
#
_symmetry.space_group_name_H-M   'P 1'
#
loop_
_entity.id
_entity.type
_entity.pdbx_description
1 polymer ?
#
loop_
_entity_poly.entity_id
_entity_poly.type
_entity_poly.pdbx_seq_one_letter_code
_entity_poly.pdbx_strand_id
1 'polypeptide(L)'
;MDFPKTSMTHRRMVEKFNVHGGQEVWLPLDGREATVNIAGRFVVFEDALSHGLRLPLPDFASGVLDYYGLHPDQIQPQSWAFIMGFIILCSWKKIIPNIAMFKEFFQVCRGQEWSFHFRTRTIPKLMEEKSIKGWRARYFMLDGLDSFNPWFKCPPSVQRG
;
A
#
# COMPACT_ATOMS: atom_id res chain seq x y z
N MET A 1 -21.75 -0.57 -8.13
CA MET A 1 -20.85 -0.17 -7.03
C MET A 1 -21.13 1.29 -6.77
N ASP A 2 -21.61 1.64 -5.57
CA ASP A 2 -21.65 3.05 -5.14
C ASP A 2 -20.22 3.47 -4.84
N PHE A 3 -19.73 4.48 -5.54
CA PHE A 3 -18.37 4.95 -5.37
C PHE A 3 -18.25 5.84 -4.13
N PRO A 4 -17.30 5.58 -3.24
CA PRO A 4 -17.15 6.38 -2.03
C PRO A 4 -16.72 7.82 -2.32
N LYS A 5 -17.24 8.74 -1.51
CA LYS A 5 -16.97 10.18 -1.58
C LYS A 5 -15.54 10.48 -1.11
N THR A 6 -14.81 11.31 -1.86
CA THR A 6 -13.58 11.96 -1.42
C THR A 6 -13.88 12.77 -0.16
N SER A 7 -13.34 12.36 1.00
CA SER A 7 -13.75 12.93 2.30
C SER A 7 -12.75 13.90 2.93
N MET A 8 -11.62 14.20 2.28
CA MET A 8 -10.56 14.99 2.92
C MET A 8 -9.82 15.86 1.90
N THR A 9 -9.67 17.14 2.21
CA THR A 9 -8.94 18.13 1.41
C THR A 9 -7.44 17.88 1.47
N HIS A 10 -6.72 18.12 0.36
CA HIS A 10 -5.26 18.02 0.23
C HIS A 10 -4.49 18.57 1.44
N ARG A 11 -4.86 19.77 1.90
CA ARG A 11 -4.26 20.44 3.05
C ARG A 11 -4.32 19.63 4.36
N ARG A 12 -5.46 19.00 4.64
CA ARG A 12 -5.61 18.15 5.85
C ARG A 12 -4.77 16.88 5.77
N MET A 13 -4.47 16.37 4.58
CA MET A 13 -3.65 15.16 4.40
C MET A 13 -2.18 15.43 4.66
N VAL A 14 -1.65 16.51 4.08
CA VAL A 14 -0.27 16.98 4.31
C VAL A 14 -0.05 17.21 5.81
N GLU A 15 -0.99 17.90 6.46
CA GLU A 15 -0.92 18.18 7.90
C GLU A 15 -1.05 16.91 8.76
N LYS A 16 -1.98 16.00 8.43
CA LYS A 16 -2.28 14.81 9.25
C LYS A 16 -1.26 13.67 9.09
N PHE A 17 -0.73 13.48 7.88
CA PHE A 17 0.10 12.32 7.54
C PHE A 17 1.54 12.67 7.17
N ASN A 18 1.91 13.95 7.31
CA ASN A 18 3.27 14.45 7.07
C ASN A 18 3.78 14.12 5.65
N VAL A 19 2.88 14.22 4.66
CA VAL A 19 3.24 14.06 3.24
C VAL A 19 4.08 15.28 2.86
N HIS A 20 5.39 15.08 2.66
CA HIS A 20 6.30 16.17 2.32
C HIS A 20 5.95 16.75 0.93
N GLY A 21 5.89 18.08 0.84
CA GLY A 21 5.22 18.86 -0.22
C GLY A 21 5.84 18.84 -1.63
N GLY A 22 6.32 17.70 -2.10
CA GLY A 22 6.74 17.50 -3.50
C GLY A 22 5.82 16.60 -4.33
N GLN A 23 4.81 15.97 -3.71
CA GLN A 23 3.86 15.09 -4.41
C GLN A 23 2.57 15.87 -4.71
N GLU A 24 2.14 15.90 -5.98
CA GLU A 24 0.84 16.47 -6.33
C GLU A 24 -0.28 15.52 -5.90
N VAL A 25 -1.27 16.05 -5.19
CA VAL A 25 -2.44 15.29 -4.74
C VAL A 25 -3.61 15.61 -5.65
N TRP A 26 -4.14 14.57 -6.30
CA TRP A 26 -5.29 14.69 -7.15
C TRP A 26 -6.51 14.00 -6.53
N LEU A 27 -7.65 14.68 -6.62
CA LEU A 27 -8.93 14.16 -6.16
C LEU A 27 -9.76 13.80 -7.40
N PRO A 28 -10.10 12.52 -7.61
CA PRO A 28 -10.92 12.13 -8.75
C PRO A 28 -12.29 12.78 -8.72
N LEU A 29 -12.76 13.16 -9.91
CA LEU A 29 -14.09 13.73 -10.14
C LEU A 29 -15.14 12.63 -10.17
N ASP A 30 -14.78 11.45 -10.66
CA ASP A 30 -15.58 10.22 -10.58
C ASP A 30 -14.81 9.15 -9.78
N GLY A 31 -15.45 8.53 -8.79
CA GLY A 31 -14.81 7.45 -8.04
C GLY A 31 -14.51 6.20 -8.86
N ARG A 32 -14.97 6.10 -10.12
CA ARG A 32 -14.45 5.14 -11.10
C ARG A 32 -13.00 5.40 -11.46
N GLU A 33 -12.54 6.64 -11.47
CA GLU A 33 -11.15 7.00 -11.75
C GLU A 33 -10.22 6.41 -10.67
N ALA A 34 -10.69 6.30 -9.43
CA ALA A 34 -10.02 5.60 -8.32
C ALA A 34 -9.71 4.13 -8.58
N THR A 35 -10.29 3.55 -9.63
CA THR A 35 -10.08 2.16 -10.04
C THR A 35 -9.24 2.04 -11.30
N VAL A 36 -8.91 3.16 -11.96
CA VAL A 36 -8.09 3.19 -13.16
C VAL A 36 -6.62 3.30 -12.74
N ASN A 37 -5.84 2.26 -13.02
CA ASN A 37 -4.41 2.28 -12.80
C ASN A 37 -3.74 3.13 -13.89
N ILE A 38 -3.31 4.34 -13.52
CA ILE A 38 -2.63 5.28 -14.40
C ILE A 38 -1.14 5.25 -14.02
N ALA A 39 -0.26 5.08 -15.01
CA ALA A 39 1.19 5.07 -14.77
C ALA A 39 1.64 6.35 -14.05
N GLY A 40 2.44 6.22 -12.99
CA GLY A 40 2.89 7.34 -12.15
C GLY A 40 1.87 7.80 -11.09
N ARG A 41 0.67 7.18 -11.06
CA ARG A 41 -0.39 7.48 -10.08
C ARG A 41 -0.73 6.27 -9.25
N PHE A 42 -1.00 6.50 -7.97
CA PHE A 42 -1.49 5.45 -7.08
C PHE A 42 -2.57 5.96 -6.14
N VAL A 43 -3.54 5.10 -5.88
CA VAL A 43 -4.63 5.37 -4.93
C VAL A 43 -4.14 5.05 -3.53
N VAL A 44 -4.31 6.01 -2.64
CA VAL A 44 -4.00 5.89 -1.22
C VAL A 44 -5.30 5.91 -0.43
N PHE A 45 -5.55 4.82 0.30
CA PHE A 45 -6.67 4.74 1.22
C PHE A 45 -6.31 5.35 2.57
N GLU A 46 -7.22 6.13 3.17
CA GLU A 46 -6.97 6.76 4.48
C GLU A 46 -6.68 5.72 5.57
N ASP A 47 -7.36 4.58 5.51
CA ASP A 47 -7.13 3.49 6.45
C ASP A 47 -5.72 2.91 6.29
N ALA A 48 -5.15 2.87 5.09
CA ALA A 48 -3.78 2.39 4.88
C ALA A 48 -2.76 3.26 5.63
N LEU A 49 -2.91 4.59 5.57
CA LEU A 49 -2.05 5.53 6.30
C LEU A 49 -2.19 5.37 7.82
N SER A 50 -3.42 5.19 8.28
CA SER A 50 -3.74 4.95 9.69
C SER A 50 -3.11 3.65 10.21
N HIS A 51 -2.86 2.69 9.32
CA HIS A 51 -2.27 1.38 9.64
C HIS A 51 -0.82 1.23 9.19
N GLY A 52 -0.14 2.34 8.93
CA GLY A 52 1.31 2.35 8.77
C GLY A 52 1.82 2.63 7.37
N LEU A 53 0.99 2.78 6.33
CA LEU A 53 1.49 3.30 5.06
C LEU A 53 2.16 4.67 5.29
N ARG A 54 3.38 4.83 4.78
CA ARG A 54 4.15 6.07 4.85
C ARG A 54 4.57 6.46 3.44
N LEU A 55 4.64 7.77 3.22
CA LEU A 55 4.89 8.38 1.92
C LEU A 55 6.05 9.38 2.03
N PRO A 56 6.96 9.43 1.04
CA PRO A 56 7.09 8.45 -0.04
C PRO A 56 7.31 7.04 0.51
N LEU A 57 6.95 6.01 -0.27
CA LEU A 57 7.11 4.62 0.19
C LEU A 57 8.59 4.34 0.50
N PRO A 58 8.91 3.77 1.67
CA PRO A 58 10.26 3.29 1.94
C PRO A 58 10.69 2.27 0.88
N ASP A 59 11.96 2.31 0.46
CA ASP A 59 12.50 1.42 -0.58
C ASP A 59 12.20 -0.07 -0.31
N PHE A 60 12.30 -0.48 0.94
CA PHE A 60 11.98 -1.85 1.34
C PHE A 60 10.49 -2.19 1.13
N ALA A 61 9.58 -1.26 1.44
CA ALA A 61 8.16 -1.46 1.21
C ALA A 61 7.86 -1.60 -0.29
N SER A 62 8.45 -0.74 -1.12
CA SER A 62 8.39 -0.84 -2.58
C SER A 62 8.92 -2.17 -3.10
N GLY A 63 10.05 -2.64 -2.56
CA GLY A 63 10.64 -3.93 -2.91
C GLY A 63 9.78 -5.14 -2.51
N VAL A 64 9.08 -5.07 -1.38
CA VAL A 64 8.09 -6.11 -0.99
C VAL A 64 6.95 -6.17 -2.00
N LEU A 65 6.42 -5.01 -2.42
CA LEU A 65 5.34 -4.95 -3.40
C LEU A 65 5.77 -5.49 -4.77
N ASP A 66 6.93 -5.07 -5.29
CA ASP A 66 7.49 -5.59 -6.54
C ASP A 66 7.71 -7.10 -6.47
N TYR A 67 8.24 -7.60 -5.35
CA TYR A 67 8.48 -9.03 -5.17
C TYR A 67 7.20 -9.88 -5.31
N TYR A 68 6.08 -9.39 -4.76
CA TYR A 68 4.80 -10.08 -4.82
C TYR A 68 3.93 -9.68 -6.02
N GLY A 69 4.39 -8.76 -6.87
CA GLY A 69 3.60 -8.22 -7.97
C GLY A 69 2.33 -7.51 -7.51
N LEU A 70 2.40 -6.82 -6.37
CA LEU A 70 1.26 -6.15 -5.75
C LEU A 70 1.31 -4.65 -5.98
N HIS A 71 0.15 -4.05 -6.22
CA HIS A 71 -0.01 -2.61 -6.18
C HIS A 71 -0.48 -2.15 -4.77
N PRO A 72 -0.08 -0.96 -4.28
CA PRO A 72 -0.45 -0.48 -2.94
C PRO A 72 -1.96 -0.51 -2.65
N ASP A 73 -2.79 -0.25 -3.66
CA ASP A 73 -4.25 -0.27 -3.53
C ASP A 73 -4.83 -1.68 -3.29
N GLN A 74 -4.07 -2.73 -3.56
CA GLN A 74 -4.47 -4.12 -3.38
C GLN A 74 -4.20 -4.58 -1.95
N ILE A 75 -3.33 -3.89 -1.21
CA ILE A 75 -2.93 -4.22 0.15
C ILE A 75 -4.03 -3.78 1.12
N GLN A 76 -4.60 -4.72 1.89
CA GLN A 76 -5.52 -4.36 2.96
C GLN A 76 -4.80 -3.53 4.04
N PRO A 77 -5.44 -2.52 4.65
CA PRO A 77 -4.76 -1.50 5.44
C PRO A 77 -3.90 -2.06 6.57
N GLN A 78 -4.41 -3.03 7.32
CA GLN A 78 -3.71 -3.64 8.45
C GLN A 78 -2.38 -4.28 8.03
N SER A 79 -2.23 -4.64 6.76
CA SER A 79 -1.04 -5.30 6.24
C SER A 79 0.14 -4.36 6.08
N TRP A 80 -0.09 -3.04 6.04
CA TRP A 80 1.00 -2.06 6.06
C TRP A 80 1.79 -2.08 7.36
N ALA A 81 1.13 -2.40 8.48
CA ALA A 81 1.78 -2.53 9.78
C ALA A 81 2.82 -3.65 9.79
N PHE A 82 2.63 -4.72 9.00
CA PHE A 82 3.58 -5.82 8.88
C PHE A 82 4.87 -5.37 8.20
N ILE A 83 4.75 -4.63 7.09
CA ILE A 83 5.90 -4.09 6.36
C ILE A 83 6.66 -3.10 7.25
N MET A 84 5.96 -2.12 7.82
CA MET A 84 6.61 -1.10 8.65
C MET A 84 7.16 -1.66 9.96
N GLY A 85 6.42 -2.57 10.60
CA GLY A 85 6.87 -3.25 11.81
C GLY A 85 8.15 -4.04 11.58
N PHE A 86 8.28 -4.70 10.42
CA PHE A 86 9.52 -5.36 10.05
C PHE A 86 10.68 -4.38 9.83
N ILE A 87 10.45 -3.27 9.13
CA ILE A 87 11.47 -2.21 8.94
C ILE A 87 11.95 -1.69 10.30
N ILE A 88 11.02 -1.37 11.21
CA ILE A 88 11.34 -0.88 12.56
C ILE A 88 12.10 -1.94 13.36
N LEU A 89 11.67 -3.21 13.31
CA LEU A 89 12.33 -4.31 14.01
C LEU A 89 13.77 -4.49 13.52
N CYS A 90 13.98 -4.52 12.21
CA CYS A 90 15.30 -4.57 11.59
C CYS A 90 16.17 -3.38 12.00
N SER A 91 15.61 -2.16 11.99
CA SER A 91 16.30 -0.95 12.46
C SER A 91 16.73 -1.07 13.92
N TRP A 92 15.84 -1.53 14.80
CA TRP A 92 16.15 -1.72 16.22
C TRP A 92 17.25 -2.77 16.44
N LYS A 93 17.24 -3.83 15.63
CA LYS A 93 18.29 -4.87 15.63
C LYS A 93 19.56 -4.48 14.87
N LYS A 94 19.61 -3.30 14.25
CA LYS A 94 20.71 -2.84 13.38
C LYS A 94 20.99 -3.82 12.22
N ILE A 95 19.93 -4.41 11.67
CA ILE A 95 19.97 -5.32 10.53
C ILE A 95 19.34 -4.62 9.32
N ILE A 96 19.91 -4.83 8.13
CA ILE A 96 19.31 -4.34 6.89
C ILE A 96 18.08 -5.20 6.56
N PRO A 97 16.87 -4.61 6.43
CA PRO A 97 15.69 -5.35 6.02
C PRO A 97 15.91 -6.03 4.66
N ASN A 98 15.57 -7.31 4.55
CA ASN A 98 15.64 -8.03 3.29
C ASN A 98 14.40 -8.91 3.08
N ILE A 99 14.06 -9.12 1.81
CA ILE A 99 12.82 -9.79 1.41
C ILE A 99 12.85 -11.27 1.80
N ALA A 100 14.00 -11.93 1.74
CA ALA A 100 14.14 -13.34 2.13
C ALA A 100 13.74 -13.54 3.61
N MET A 101 14.27 -12.72 4.51
CA MET A 101 13.91 -12.72 5.93
C MET A 101 12.44 -12.38 6.13
N PHE A 102 11.92 -11.35 5.45
CA PHE A 102 10.51 -10.97 5.57
C PHE A 102 9.56 -12.14 5.31
N LYS A 103 9.88 -12.97 4.31
CA LYS A 103 9.09 -14.16 3.94
C LYS A 103 9.14 -15.30 4.95
N GLU A 104 10.17 -15.34 5.80
CA GLU A 104 10.24 -16.30 6.90
C GLU A 104 9.25 -15.93 8.01
N PHE A 105 9.09 -14.62 8.27
CA PHE A 105 8.14 -14.13 9.27
C PHE A 105 6.71 -14.05 8.77
N PHE A 106 6.51 -13.69 7.51
CA PHE A 106 5.20 -13.33 6.98
C PHE A 106 4.88 -14.02 5.66
N GLN A 107 3.59 -14.23 5.44
CA GLN A 107 3.06 -14.74 4.18
C GLN A 107 1.97 -13.83 3.66
N VAL A 108 1.98 -13.63 2.33
CA VAL A 108 0.88 -12.98 1.63
C VAL A 108 -0.27 -13.96 1.44
N CYS A 109 -1.50 -13.48 1.62
CA CYS A 109 -2.72 -14.24 1.39
C CYS A 109 -3.70 -13.42 0.58
N ARG A 110 -4.44 -14.09 -0.30
CA ARG A 110 -5.53 -13.46 -1.04
C ARG A 110 -6.69 -13.18 -0.09
N GLY A 111 -7.17 -11.94 -0.09
CA GLY A 111 -8.36 -11.51 0.61
C GLY A 111 -9.61 -11.63 -0.27
N GLN A 112 -10.64 -10.86 0.07
CA GLN A 112 -11.83 -10.74 -0.78
C GLN A 112 -11.52 -9.91 -2.03
N GLU A 113 -12.22 -10.23 -3.12
CA GLU A 113 -12.07 -9.59 -4.44
C GLU A 113 -10.63 -9.65 -4.97
N TRP A 114 -10.02 -8.48 -5.19
CA TRP A 114 -8.64 -8.29 -5.65
C TRP A 114 -7.70 -7.86 -4.52
N SER A 115 -8.13 -7.93 -3.25
CA SER A 115 -7.29 -7.56 -2.11
C SER A 115 -6.32 -8.66 -1.68
N PHE A 116 -5.23 -8.26 -1.04
CA PHE A 116 -4.23 -9.12 -0.42
C PHE A 116 -3.92 -8.63 0.99
N HIS A 117 -3.55 -9.55 1.87
CA HIS A 117 -3.13 -9.22 3.23
C HIS A 117 -1.91 -10.04 3.66
N PHE A 118 -1.15 -9.51 4.61
CA PHE A 118 -0.07 -10.24 5.27
C PHE A 118 -0.59 -10.90 6.55
N ARG A 119 -0.05 -12.08 6.85
CA ARG A 119 -0.24 -12.78 8.11
C ARG A 119 1.08 -13.35 8.62
N THR A 120 1.20 -13.52 9.92
CA THR A 120 2.39 -14.08 10.57
C THR A 120 2.48 -15.58 10.25
N ARG A 121 3.70 -16.08 10.04
CA ARG A 121 4.00 -17.52 9.91
C ARG A 121 4.41 -18.15 11.24
N THR A 122 5.04 -17.37 12.11
CA THR A 122 5.55 -17.81 13.41
C THR A 122 4.46 -17.82 14.48
N ILE A 123 4.61 -18.74 15.44
CA ILE A 123 3.88 -18.76 16.71
C ILE A 123 4.89 -18.43 17.82
N PRO A 124 4.59 -17.47 18.73
CA PRO A 124 3.38 -16.66 18.82
C PRO A 124 3.26 -15.63 17.68
N LYS A 125 2.03 -15.14 17.44
CA LYS A 125 1.77 -14.11 16.43
C LYS A 125 2.55 -12.84 16.78
N LEU A 126 3.25 -12.29 15.80
CA LEU A 126 4.03 -11.07 15.95
C LEU A 126 3.14 -9.82 15.85
N MET A 127 2.05 -9.92 15.07
CA MET A 127 1.11 -8.82 14.84
C MET A 127 -0.33 -9.30 14.85
N GLU A 128 -1.24 -8.40 15.20
CA GLU A 128 -2.67 -8.68 15.20
C GLU A 128 -3.23 -8.62 13.77
N GLU A 129 -3.98 -9.65 13.38
CA GLU A 129 -4.53 -9.84 12.04
C GLU A 129 -6.03 -9.52 12.03
N LYS A 130 -6.39 -8.25 12.27
CA LYS A 130 -7.78 -7.80 12.22
C LYS A 130 -8.14 -7.29 10.83
N SER A 131 -9.16 -7.90 10.22
CA SER A 131 -9.73 -7.42 8.97
C SER A 131 -10.53 -6.14 9.20
N ILE A 132 -10.27 -5.12 8.37
CA ILE A 132 -10.96 -3.83 8.44
C ILE A 132 -12.05 -3.82 7.36
N LYS A 133 -13.30 -3.62 7.76
CA LYS A 133 -14.43 -3.53 6.82
C LYS A 133 -14.53 -2.13 6.24
N GLY A 134 -14.89 -2.04 4.95
CA GLY A 134 -15.16 -0.75 4.30
C GLY A 134 -13.94 0.15 4.12
N TRP A 135 -12.72 -0.37 4.23
CA TRP A 135 -11.48 0.43 4.16
C TRP A 135 -11.25 1.18 2.85
N ARG A 136 -11.97 0.80 1.80
CA ARG A 136 -11.95 1.48 0.50
C ARG A 136 -12.86 2.72 0.45
N ALA A 137 -13.58 3.01 1.53
CA ALA A 137 -14.57 4.09 1.58
C ALA A 137 -13.96 5.50 1.52
N ARG A 138 -12.66 5.65 1.78
CA ARG A 138 -11.98 6.95 1.79
C ARG A 138 -10.60 6.83 1.18
N TYR A 139 -10.36 7.59 0.12
CA TYR A 139 -9.11 7.55 -0.63
C TYR A 139 -8.79 8.88 -1.28
N PHE A 140 -7.57 8.98 -1.80
CA PHE A 140 -7.09 10.04 -2.67
C PHE A 140 -6.04 9.49 -3.63
N MET A 141 -5.65 10.26 -4.64
CA MET A 141 -4.57 9.87 -5.54
C MET A 141 -3.34 10.75 -5.35
N LEU A 142 -2.19 10.14 -5.59
CA LEU A 142 -0.91 10.83 -5.63
C LEU A 142 -0.30 10.70 -7.02
N ASP A 143 0.16 11.82 -7.56
CA ASP A 143 1.02 11.92 -8.73
C ASP A 143 2.50 11.92 -8.29
N GLY A 144 3.39 11.43 -9.16
CA GLY A 144 4.83 11.70 -9.05
C GLY A 144 5.61 10.80 -8.09
N LEU A 145 5.24 9.52 -7.98
CA LEU A 145 6.16 8.52 -7.44
C LEU A 145 6.94 7.88 -8.60
N ASP A 146 7.73 8.66 -9.33
CA ASP A 146 8.50 8.21 -10.50
C ASP A 146 9.44 7.03 -10.18
N SER A 147 9.81 6.85 -8.90
CA SER A 147 10.60 5.72 -8.41
C SER A 147 9.79 4.43 -8.20
N PHE A 148 8.45 4.48 -8.17
CA PHE A 148 7.58 3.32 -8.05
C PHE A 148 6.86 3.07 -9.38
N ASN A 149 7.50 2.29 -10.25
CA ASN A 149 6.90 1.81 -11.47
C ASN A 149 6.55 0.31 -11.36
N PRO A 150 5.36 -0.04 -10.83
CA PRO A 150 4.93 -1.44 -10.68
C PRO A 150 4.71 -2.14 -12.04
N TRP A 151 4.75 -1.41 -13.15
CA TRP A 151 4.43 -1.92 -14.49
C TRP A 151 5.58 -2.63 -15.20
N PHE A 152 6.82 -2.58 -14.69
CA PHE A 152 7.94 -3.28 -15.35
C PHE A 152 7.86 -4.81 -15.28
N LYS A 153 6.85 -5.38 -14.59
CA LYS A 153 6.59 -6.83 -14.56
C LYS A 153 5.11 -7.18 -14.73
N CYS A 154 4.43 -6.60 -15.71
CA CYS A 154 3.23 -7.26 -16.23
C CYS A 154 3.64 -8.63 -16.83
N PRO A 155 3.04 -9.77 -16.46
CA PRO A 155 3.24 -11.01 -17.21
C PRO A 155 2.76 -10.80 -18.65
N PRO A 156 3.37 -11.44 -19.67
CA PRO A 156 3.06 -11.21 -21.08
C PRO A 156 1.62 -11.58 -21.53
N SER A 157 0.72 -11.94 -20.61
CA SER A 157 -0.62 -12.41 -20.93
C SER A 157 -1.66 -11.31 -21.12
N VAL A 158 -1.33 -10.03 -20.90
CA VAL A 158 -2.24 -8.89 -21.19
C VAL A 158 -1.56 -7.90 -22.13
N GLN A 159 -1.14 -8.39 -23.30
CA GLN A 159 -0.80 -7.56 -24.46
C GLN A 159 -1.30 -8.17 -25.78
N ARG A 160 -2.44 -8.86 -25.78
CA ARG A 160 -3.08 -9.29 -27.02
C ARG A 160 -4.59 -9.10 -26.96
N GLY A 161 -5.10 -8.35 -27.94
CA GLY A 161 -6.52 -8.21 -28.26
C GLY A 161 -6.95 -6.75 -28.30
#